data_AF-A0A2D8HHG9-F1
#
_entry.id   AF-A0A2D8HHG9-F1
#
_cell.length_a   1.000
_cell.length_b   1.000
_cell.length_c   1.000
_cell.angle_alpha   90.00
_cell.angle_beta   90.00
_cell.angle_gamma   90.00
#
_symmetry.space_group_name_H-M   'P 1'
#
loop_
_entity.id
_entity.type
_entity.pdbx_description
1 polymer ?
#
loop_
_entity_poly.entity_id
_entity_poly.type
_entity_poly.pdbx_seq_one_letter_code
_entity_poly.pdbx_strand_id
1 'polypeptide(L)'
;MSSCNPLSKSEKAKITRLRRKLLGWYDENGRDFPWRREEAGTFEKICVEVLLQRTKAETVAAAYPKFFKKYNSWSQIANASIAELEETLKPLGLWKRRAQSIKMLATYAHEHRGVFPATKEELLKVTAVGQYVCNAILLFQHGKARPLIDVNMARVIERYLRPRKLADIRYDPWLQAATLWLVSDKKAINVNWAVLDFANSICRSKKPRCCICILNKSCSYRKRTILEEPI
;
A
#
# COMPACT_ATOMS: atom_id res chain seq x y z
N MET A 1 2.60 11.34 27.51
CA MET A 1 3.76 10.43 27.45
C MET A 1 4.54 10.72 26.18
N SER A 2 5.66 11.45 26.29
CA SER A 2 6.52 11.81 25.16
C SER A 2 6.99 10.54 24.44
N SER A 3 6.50 10.30 23.23
CA SER A 3 6.95 9.16 22.44
C SER A 3 8.39 9.40 22.04
N CYS A 4 9.30 8.63 22.63
CA CYS A 4 10.67 8.56 22.17
C CYS A 4 10.63 8.17 20.69
N ASN A 5 11.03 9.07 19.79
CA ASN A 5 10.99 8.81 18.36
C ASN A 5 11.85 7.58 18.08
N PRO A 6 11.28 6.47 17.55
CA PRO A 6 12.02 5.22 17.41
C PRO A 6 13.07 5.27 16.29
N LEU A 7 13.18 6.40 15.57
CA LEU A 7 14.17 6.62 14.51
C LEU A 7 15.29 7.55 14.99
N SER A 8 16.53 7.07 14.85
CA SER A 8 17.73 7.88 14.97
C SER A 8 17.84 8.93 13.85
N LYS A 9 18.65 9.98 14.05
CA LYS A 9 18.99 10.96 12.99
C LYS A 9 19.55 10.29 11.73
N SER A 10 20.40 9.27 11.90
CA SER A 10 21.01 8.52 10.80
C SER A 10 19.96 7.73 10.00
N GLU A 11 18.99 7.09 10.66
CA GLU A 11 17.88 6.40 9.99
C GLU A 11 17.01 7.37 9.19
N LYS A 12 16.64 8.52 9.76
CA LYS A 12 15.88 9.56 9.04
C LYS A 12 16.60 10.04 7.78
N ALA A 13 17.92 10.28 7.87
CA ALA A 13 18.72 10.66 6.70
C ALA A 13 18.77 9.55 5.63
N LYS A 14 18.92 8.28 6.05
CA LYS A 14 18.90 7.13 5.14
C LYS A 14 17.53 6.95 4.46
N ILE A 15 16.42 7.09 5.20
CA ILE A 15 15.06 7.00 4.68
C ILE A 15 14.77 8.15 3.70
N THR A 16 15.24 9.36 4.00
CA THR A 16 15.10 10.51 3.08
C THR A 16 15.84 10.26 1.76
N ARG A 17 17.03 9.66 1.82
CA ARG A 17 17.76 9.24 0.61
C ARG A 17 17.05 8.10 -0.13
N LEU A 18 16.48 7.14 0.60
CA LEU A 18 15.68 6.05 0.04
C LEU A 18 14.49 6.60 -0.75
N ARG A 19 13.71 7.53 -0.17
CA ARG A 19 12.59 8.20 -0.84
C ARG A 19 13.00 8.79 -2.18
N ARG A 20 14.05 9.63 -2.20
CA ARG A 20 14.53 10.28 -3.44
C ARG A 20 14.92 9.26 -4.50
N LYS A 21 15.64 8.19 -4.11
CA LYS A 21 16.05 7.12 -5.00
C LYS A 21 14.86 6.34 -5.58
N LEU A 22 13.87 6.03 -4.75
CA LEU A 22 12.66 5.33 -5.19
C LEU A 22 11.83 6.18 -6.14
N LEU A 23 11.70 7.49 -5.89
CA LEU A 23 11.01 8.41 -6.78
C LEU A 23 11.71 8.50 -8.14
N GLY A 24 13.03 8.73 -8.17
CA GLY A 24 13.77 8.77 -9.44
C GLY A 24 13.69 7.46 -10.23
N TRP A 25 13.70 6.31 -9.54
CA TRP A 25 13.48 5.02 -10.20
C TRP A 25 12.05 4.88 -10.75
N TYR A 26 11.06 5.34 -9.99
CA TYR A 26 9.65 5.25 -10.35
C TYR A 26 9.30 6.12 -11.56
N ASP A 27 9.95 7.27 -11.71
CA ASP A 27 9.75 8.14 -12.88
C ASP A 27 10.11 7.42 -14.21
N GLU A 28 11.07 6.50 -14.19
CA GLU A 28 11.51 5.74 -15.38
C GLU A 28 10.91 4.32 -15.47
N ASN A 29 10.54 3.70 -14.33
CA ASN A 29 10.20 2.28 -14.24
C ASN A 29 8.81 2.01 -13.63
N GLY A 30 8.06 3.06 -13.32
CA GLY A 30 6.74 2.95 -12.72
C GLY A 30 5.77 2.18 -13.60
N ARG A 31 5.02 1.25 -13.00
CA ARG A 31 3.98 0.52 -13.72
C ARG A 31 2.73 1.37 -13.84
N ASP A 32 2.16 1.35 -15.03
CA ASP A 32 0.88 1.97 -15.34
C ASP A 32 -0.28 1.04 -14.95
N PHE A 33 -1.20 1.57 -14.14
CA PHE A 33 -2.44 0.91 -13.75
C PHE A 33 -3.57 1.92 -13.76
N PRO A 34 -4.80 1.54 -14.12
CA PRO A 34 -5.90 2.50 -14.32
C PRO A 34 -6.20 3.35 -13.07
N TRP A 35 -6.16 2.77 -11.87
CA TRP A 35 -6.37 3.51 -10.61
C TRP A 35 -5.24 4.48 -10.23
N ARG A 36 -4.10 4.43 -10.93
CA ARG A 36 -2.97 5.33 -10.69
C ARG A 36 -3.00 6.57 -11.57
N ARG A 37 -3.84 6.59 -12.60
CA ARG A 37 -3.96 7.71 -13.52
C ARG A 37 -4.79 8.83 -12.91
N GLU A 38 -4.73 10.01 -13.53
CA GLU A 38 -5.39 11.21 -13.01
C GLU A 38 -6.92 11.12 -13.08
N GLU A 39 -7.44 10.36 -14.05
CA GLU A 39 -8.88 10.15 -14.25
C GLU A 39 -9.51 9.31 -13.14
N ALA A 40 -8.71 8.51 -12.42
CA ALA A 40 -9.22 7.65 -11.37
C ALA A 40 -9.68 8.46 -10.15
N GLY A 41 -10.97 8.39 -9.84
CA GLY A 41 -11.58 9.09 -8.72
C GLY A 41 -11.23 8.50 -7.36
N THR A 42 -11.53 9.24 -6.28
CA THR A 42 -11.35 8.79 -4.89
C THR A 42 -12.09 7.49 -4.59
N PHE A 43 -13.30 7.32 -5.13
CA PHE A 43 -14.07 6.07 -5.05
C PHE A 43 -13.27 4.88 -5.58
N GLU A 44 -12.78 4.97 -6.82
CA GLU A 44 -12.06 3.88 -7.47
C GLU A 44 -10.75 3.56 -6.75
N LYS A 45 -9.99 4.60 -6.35
CA LYS A 45 -8.75 4.46 -5.59
C LYS A 45 -8.98 3.70 -4.28
N ILE A 46 -9.99 4.05 -3.48
CA ILE A 46 -10.29 3.35 -2.21
C ILE A 46 -10.80 1.92 -2.48
N CYS A 47 -11.70 1.73 -3.46
CA CYS A 47 -12.22 0.41 -3.82
C CYS A 47 -11.07 -0.54 -4.19
N VAL A 48 -10.16 -0.11 -5.05
CA VAL A 48 -9.04 -0.93 -5.52
C VAL A 48 -8.14 -1.38 -4.38
N GLU A 49 -7.94 -0.59 -3.32
CA GLU A 49 -7.14 -1.01 -2.17
C GLU A 49 -7.74 -2.21 -1.42
N VAL A 50 -9.07 -2.40 -1.48
CA VAL A 50 -9.72 -3.63 -1.00
C VAL A 50 -9.53 -4.76 -2.01
N LEU A 51 -9.69 -4.47 -3.29
CA LEU A 51 -9.54 -5.46 -4.37
C LEU A 51 -8.12 -6.01 -4.48
N LEU A 52 -7.09 -5.23 -4.16
CA LEU A 52 -5.68 -5.61 -4.21
C LEU A 52 -5.24 -6.55 -3.07
N GLN A 53 -6.02 -6.65 -1.99
CA GLN A 53 -5.61 -7.45 -0.82
C GLN A 53 -5.39 -8.91 -1.22
N ARG A 54 -4.17 -9.43 -1.14
CA ARG A 54 -3.84 -10.83 -1.51
C ARG A 54 -4.20 -11.19 -2.97
N THR A 55 -4.06 -10.27 -3.91
CA THR A 55 -4.08 -10.58 -5.35
C THR A 55 -2.99 -9.79 -6.07
N LYS A 56 -2.74 -10.12 -7.34
CA LYS A 56 -1.79 -9.40 -8.18
C LYS A 56 -2.42 -8.13 -8.73
N ALA A 57 -1.64 -7.06 -8.84
CA ALA A 57 -2.10 -5.81 -9.43
C ALA A 57 -2.58 -6.03 -10.87
N GLU A 58 -1.87 -6.83 -11.65
CA GLU A 58 -2.22 -7.17 -13.04
C GLU A 58 -3.60 -7.84 -13.13
N THR A 59 -3.95 -8.69 -12.17
CA THR A 59 -5.27 -9.34 -12.10
C THR A 59 -6.38 -8.33 -11.82
N VAL A 60 -6.15 -7.36 -10.92
CA VAL A 60 -7.10 -6.27 -10.66
C VAL A 60 -7.20 -5.33 -11.87
N ALA A 61 -6.09 -5.02 -12.53
CA ALA A 61 -6.05 -4.19 -13.73
C ALA A 61 -6.88 -4.79 -14.86
N ALA A 62 -6.80 -6.10 -15.08
CA ALA A 62 -7.62 -6.80 -16.06
C ALA A 62 -9.12 -6.75 -15.72
N ALA A 63 -9.49 -6.81 -14.43
CA ALA A 63 -10.88 -6.75 -14.00
C ALA A 63 -11.45 -5.31 -13.91
N TYR A 64 -10.57 -4.30 -13.83
CA TYR A 64 -10.91 -2.91 -13.53
C TYR A 64 -12.01 -2.34 -14.46
N PRO A 65 -11.90 -2.44 -15.80
CA PRO A 65 -12.89 -1.80 -16.69
C PRO A 65 -14.29 -2.43 -16.53
N LYS A 66 -14.36 -3.76 -16.40
CA LYS A 66 -15.64 -4.47 -16.22
C LYS A 66 -16.27 -4.16 -14.85
N PHE A 67 -15.44 -4.11 -13.80
CA PHE A 67 -15.92 -3.83 -12.45
C PHE A 67 -16.49 -2.41 -12.34
N PHE A 68 -15.73 -1.39 -12.76
CA PHE A 68 -16.16 0.01 -12.62
C PHE A 68 -17.19 0.45 -13.66
N LYS A 69 -17.31 -0.25 -14.80
CA LYS A 69 -18.46 -0.08 -15.70
C LYS A 69 -19.77 -0.55 -15.05
N LYS A 70 -19.72 -1.63 -14.26
CA LYS A 70 -20.90 -2.18 -13.56
C LYS A 70 -21.20 -1.43 -12.25
N TYR A 71 -20.16 -1.01 -11.54
CA TYR A 71 -20.22 -0.37 -10.24
C TYR A 71 -19.44 0.95 -10.25
N ASN A 72 -20.10 2.03 -10.63
CA ASN A 72 -19.53 3.37 -10.77
C ASN A 72 -19.71 4.25 -9.52
N SER A 73 -20.34 3.74 -8.46
CA SER A 73 -20.54 4.45 -7.19
C SER A 73 -20.65 3.52 -5.99
N TRP A 74 -20.45 4.07 -4.78
CA TRP A 74 -20.65 3.34 -3.52
C TRP A 74 -22.07 2.77 -3.40
N SER A 75 -23.09 3.54 -3.82
CA SER A 75 -24.49 3.11 -3.75
C SER A 75 -24.75 1.86 -4.59
N GLN A 76 -24.19 1.78 -5.80
CA GLN A 76 -24.34 0.58 -6.65
C GLN A 76 -23.71 -0.67 -6.02
N ILE A 77 -22.55 -0.55 -5.36
CA ILE A 77 -21.94 -1.68 -4.64
C ILE A 77 -22.76 -2.05 -3.40
N ALA A 78 -23.23 -1.06 -2.64
CA ALA A 78 -24.02 -1.26 -1.43
C ALA A 78 -25.34 -1.99 -1.73
N ASN A 79 -25.99 -1.64 -2.84
CA ASN A 79 -27.28 -2.20 -3.26
C ASN A 79 -27.16 -3.53 -4.01
N ALA A 80 -25.98 -3.87 -4.55
CA ALA A 80 -25.78 -5.15 -5.23
C ALA A 80 -25.93 -6.32 -4.25
N SER A 81 -26.55 -7.43 -4.66
CA SER A 81 -26.58 -8.64 -3.84
C SER A 81 -25.17 -9.21 -3.63
N ILE A 82 -24.98 -9.94 -2.54
CA ILE A 82 -23.69 -10.62 -2.29
C ILE A 82 -23.36 -11.59 -3.42
N ALA A 83 -24.34 -12.33 -3.96
CA ALA A 83 -24.14 -13.26 -5.06
C ALA A 83 -23.63 -12.57 -6.34
N GLU A 84 -24.17 -11.40 -6.68
CA GLU A 84 -23.70 -10.63 -7.84
C GLU A 84 -22.28 -10.09 -7.65
N LEU A 85 -21.94 -9.64 -6.44
CA LEU A 85 -20.59 -9.19 -6.11
C LEU A 85 -19.60 -10.35 -6.15
N GLU A 86 -19.96 -11.51 -5.59
CA GLU A 86 -19.15 -12.72 -5.66
C GLU A 86 -18.87 -13.13 -7.10
N GLU A 87 -19.90 -13.19 -7.94
CA GLU A 87 -19.76 -13.50 -9.38
C GLU A 87 -18.81 -12.52 -10.08
N THR A 88 -18.99 -11.22 -9.84
CA THR A 88 -18.16 -10.19 -10.48
C THR A 88 -16.69 -10.28 -10.02
N LEU A 89 -16.46 -10.64 -8.75
CA LEU A 89 -15.14 -10.72 -8.14
C LEU A 89 -14.48 -12.08 -8.32
N LYS A 90 -15.14 -13.06 -8.96
CA LYS A 90 -14.62 -14.42 -9.13
C LYS A 90 -13.17 -14.47 -9.64
N PRO A 91 -12.82 -13.71 -10.70
CA PRO A 91 -11.46 -13.73 -11.26
C PRO A 91 -10.36 -13.26 -10.31
N LEU A 92 -10.69 -12.50 -9.25
CA LEU A 92 -9.71 -11.96 -8.31
C LEU A 92 -9.30 -12.94 -7.21
N GLY A 93 -9.96 -14.10 -7.13
CA GLY A 93 -9.83 -15.05 -6.02
C GLY A 93 -10.33 -14.48 -4.69
N LEU A 94 -10.48 -15.34 -3.67
CA LEU A 94 -11.02 -14.95 -2.35
C LEU A 94 -12.35 -14.19 -2.44
N TRP A 95 -13.18 -14.48 -3.45
CA TRP A 95 -14.30 -13.63 -3.85
C TRP A 95 -15.34 -13.41 -2.73
N LYS A 96 -15.56 -14.36 -1.79
CA LYS A 96 -16.63 -14.25 -0.76
C LYS A 96 -16.22 -13.18 0.19
N ARG A 97 -14.98 -13.33 0.68
CA ARG A 97 -14.37 -12.37 1.59
C ARG A 97 -14.31 -10.98 0.96
N ARG A 98 -13.93 -10.89 -0.33
CA ARG A 98 -13.89 -9.61 -1.05
C ARG A 98 -15.28 -9.00 -1.19
N ALA A 99 -16.27 -9.77 -1.63
CA ALA A 99 -17.65 -9.32 -1.78
C ALA A 99 -18.21 -8.79 -0.46
N GLN A 100 -18.01 -9.53 0.64
CA GLN A 100 -18.41 -9.08 1.98
C GLN A 100 -17.68 -7.79 2.39
N SER A 101 -16.35 -7.75 2.22
CA SER A 101 -15.55 -6.60 2.64
C SER A 101 -15.88 -5.33 1.85
N ILE A 102 -16.02 -5.44 0.52
CA ILE A 102 -16.35 -4.29 -0.33
C ILE A 102 -17.79 -3.85 -0.14
N LYS A 103 -18.73 -4.78 0.07
CA LYS A 103 -20.12 -4.45 0.38
C LYS A 103 -20.22 -3.68 1.69
N MET A 104 -19.62 -4.19 2.78
CA MET A 104 -19.63 -3.50 4.08
C MET A 104 -19.03 -2.08 3.98
N LEU A 105 -17.88 -1.94 3.31
CA LEU A 105 -17.25 -0.63 3.11
C LEU A 105 -18.16 0.30 2.29
N ALA A 106 -18.77 -0.22 1.22
CA ALA A 106 -19.65 0.54 0.35
C ALA A 106 -20.97 0.95 1.03
N THR A 107 -21.54 0.09 1.88
CA THR A 107 -22.72 0.40 2.68
C THR A 107 -22.42 1.58 3.60
N TYR A 108 -21.34 1.52 4.37
CA TYR A 108 -20.93 2.64 5.22
C TYR A 108 -20.71 3.92 4.38
N ALA A 109 -19.97 3.81 3.29
CA ALA A 109 -19.70 4.96 2.43
C ALA A 109 -20.99 5.55 1.85
N HIS A 110 -21.95 4.70 1.43
CA HIS A 110 -23.23 5.15 0.90
C HIS A 110 -24.04 5.94 1.92
N GLU A 111 -24.15 5.43 3.15
CA GLU A 111 -24.84 6.09 4.27
C GLU A 111 -24.21 7.46 4.61
N HIS A 112 -22.91 7.60 4.37
CA HIS A 112 -22.14 8.82 4.65
C HIS A 112 -21.83 9.65 3.39
N ARG A 113 -22.61 9.46 2.30
CA ARG A 113 -22.46 10.20 1.03
C ARG A 113 -21.05 10.17 0.44
N GLY A 114 -20.36 9.05 0.62
CA GLY A 114 -19.01 8.79 0.14
C GLY A 114 -17.91 9.46 0.97
N VAL A 115 -18.22 10.10 2.09
CA VAL A 115 -17.24 10.81 2.93
C VAL A 115 -16.93 9.98 4.16
N PHE A 116 -15.67 9.58 4.30
CA PHE A 116 -15.18 8.87 5.47
C PHE A 116 -14.64 9.85 6.52
N PRO A 117 -14.49 9.41 7.79
CA PRO A 117 -13.84 10.20 8.82
C PRO A 117 -12.40 10.56 8.48
N ALA A 118 -11.97 11.77 8.88
CA ALA A 118 -10.64 12.29 8.56
C ALA A 118 -9.56 11.91 9.58
N THR A 119 -9.89 11.14 10.62
CA THR A 119 -8.94 10.71 11.67
C THR A 119 -8.76 9.20 11.70
N LYS A 120 -7.60 8.75 12.17
CA LYS A 120 -7.31 7.30 12.25
C LYS A 120 -8.22 6.64 13.27
N GLU A 121 -8.45 7.33 14.38
CA GLU A 121 -9.22 6.88 15.54
C GLU A 121 -10.68 6.63 15.18
N GLU A 122 -11.27 7.49 14.35
CA GLU A 122 -12.64 7.32 13.85
C GLU A 122 -12.70 6.27 12.74
N LEU A 123 -11.75 6.27 11.80
CA LEU A 123 -11.72 5.30 10.69
C LEU A 123 -11.63 3.85 11.18
N LEU A 124 -10.87 3.59 12.24
CA LEU A 124 -10.74 2.24 12.81
C LEU A 124 -12.01 1.73 13.49
N LYS A 125 -13.02 2.59 13.72
CA LYS A 125 -14.35 2.19 14.20
C LYS A 125 -15.27 1.78 13.05
N VAL A 126 -14.91 2.10 11.80
CA VAL A 126 -15.72 1.77 10.62
C VAL A 126 -15.58 0.29 10.30
N THR A 127 -16.72 -0.38 10.14
CA THR A 127 -16.77 -1.80 9.76
C THR A 127 -15.97 -2.05 8.47
N ALA A 128 -15.20 -3.14 8.45
CA ALA A 128 -14.31 -3.53 7.35
C ALA A 128 -13.10 -2.60 7.08
N VAL A 129 -12.91 -1.52 7.84
CA VAL A 129 -11.74 -0.64 7.73
C VAL A 129 -10.64 -1.08 8.70
N GLY A 130 -9.69 -1.86 8.18
CA GLY A 130 -8.43 -2.13 8.87
C GLY A 130 -7.40 -1.01 8.69
N GLN A 131 -6.26 -1.11 9.38
CA GLN A 131 -5.18 -0.10 9.32
C GLN A 131 -4.73 0.26 7.90
N TYR A 132 -4.68 -0.72 6.98
CA TYR A 132 -4.27 -0.49 5.60
C TYR A 132 -5.30 0.38 4.85
N VAL A 133 -6.58 0.01 4.90
CA VAL A 133 -7.68 0.76 4.27
C VAL A 133 -7.84 2.13 4.93
N CYS A 134 -7.67 2.22 6.25
CA CYS A 134 -7.64 3.50 6.97
C CYS A 134 -6.56 4.43 6.39
N ASN A 135 -5.33 3.95 6.22
CA ASN A 135 -4.25 4.75 5.63
C ASN A 135 -4.55 5.13 4.17
N ALA A 136 -5.17 4.23 3.38
CA ALA A 136 -5.61 4.53 2.03
C ALA A 136 -6.65 5.65 1.97
N ILE A 137 -7.67 5.61 2.84
CA ILE A 137 -8.70 6.66 2.92
C ILE A 137 -8.06 8.00 3.29
N LEU A 138 -7.22 8.03 4.33
CA LEU A 138 -6.50 9.24 4.74
C LEU A 138 -5.61 9.79 3.63
N LEU A 139 -4.96 8.92 2.86
CA LEU A 139 -4.09 9.28 1.74
C LEU A 139 -4.88 9.86 0.56
N PHE A 140 -5.90 9.13 0.08
CA PHE A 140 -6.60 9.45 -1.16
C PHE A 140 -7.73 10.46 -0.99
N GLN A 141 -8.50 10.37 0.09
CA GLN A 141 -9.65 11.27 0.31
C GLN A 141 -9.26 12.55 1.07
N HIS A 142 -8.31 12.46 2.01
CA HIS A 142 -7.96 13.58 2.89
C HIS A 142 -6.58 14.18 2.61
N GLY A 143 -5.84 13.67 1.62
CA GLY A 143 -4.52 14.18 1.25
C GLY A 143 -3.46 14.05 2.36
N LYS A 144 -3.70 13.23 3.37
CA LYS A 144 -2.77 13.05 4.50
C LYS A 144 -1.72 12.02 4.12
N ALA A 145 -0.45 12.41 4.16
CA ALA A 145 0.67 11.51 3.92
C ALA A 145 0.63 10.29 4.86
N ARG A 146 0.22 9.13 4.33
CA ARG A 146 0.11 7.87 5.06
C ARG A 146 0.73 6.71 4.28
N PRO A 147 1.43 5.79 4.97
CA PRO A 147 2.04 4.65 4.32
C PRO A 147 1.04 3.51 4.13
N LEU A 148 1.02 2.92 2.94
CA LEU A 148 0.28 1.70 2.61
C LEU A 148 1.16 0.50 2.98
N ILE A 149 1.24 0.21 4.28
CA ILE A 149 2.18 -0.79 4.82
C ILE A 149 1.65 -2.19 4.54
N ASP A 150 2.28 -2.88 3.59
CA ASP A 150 2.13 -4.30 3.35
C ASP A 150 3.46 -5.04 3.54
N VAL A 151 3.48 -6.34 3.23
CA VAL A 151 4.69 -7.17 3.30
C VAL A 151 5.78 -6.74 2.31
N ASN A 152 5.43 -5.99 1.26
CA ASN A 152 6.39 -5.48 0.28
C ASN A 152 7.10 -4.24 0.78
N MET A 153 6.34 -3.26 1.29
CA MET A 153 6.90 -2.07 1.92
C MET A 153 7.76 -2.44 3.14
N ALA A 154 7.24 -3.32 4.01
CA ALA A 154 7.99 -3.82 5.16
C ALA A 154 9.33 -4.44 4.74
N ARG A 155 9.32 -5.33 3.74
CA ARG A 155 10.54 -5.98 3.21
C ARG A 155 11.56 -4.99 2.68
N VAL A 156 11.14 -3.98 1.90
CA VAL A 156 12.07 -2.98 1.34
C VAL A 156 12.73 -2.18 2.46
N ILE A 157 11.95 -1.69 3.43
CA ILE A 157 12.45 -0.93 4.57
C ILE A 157 13.39 -1.76 5.44
N GLU A 158 12.99 -2.99 5.77
CA GLU A 158 13.76 -3.87 6.65
C GLU A 158 15.09 -4.31 6.05
N ARG A 159 15.10 -4.63 4.75
CA ARG A 159 16.34 -4.97 4.04
C ARG A 159 17.26 -3.77 3.92
N TYR A 160 16.70 -2.59 3.63
CA TYR A 160 17.50 -1.38 3.44
C TYR A 160 18.11 -0.88 4.75
N LEU A 161 17.36 -0.94 5.86
CA LEU A 161 17.78 -0.44 7.17
C LEU A 161 18.16 -1.56 8.14
N ARG A 162 17.16 -2.21 8.74
CA ARG A 162 17.29 -3.27 9.77
C ARG A 162 15.95 -4.01 9.94
N PRO A 163 15.94 -5.25 10.45
CA PRO A 163 14.69 -5.96 10.72
C PRO A 163 13.84 -5.25 11.80
N ARG A 164 12.53 -5.40 11.67
CA ARG A 164 11.54 -5.02 12.70
C ARG A 164 11.65 -5.95 13.92
N LYS A 165 11.04 -5.57 15.05
CA LYS A 165 11.03 -6.39 16.28
C LYS A 165 9.79 -7.27 16.38
N LEU A 166 8.61 -6.72 16.06
CA LEU A 166 7.35 -7.46 16.17
C LEU A 166 7.06 -8.26 14.90
N ALA A 167 6.50 -9.45 15.06
CA ALA A 167 6.11 -10.30 13.94
C ALA A 167 5.06 -9.61 13.06
N ASP A 168 4.06 -8.97 13.68
CA ASP A 168 2.99 -8.25 13.02
C ASP A 168 3.42 -6.85 12.57
N ILE A 169 3.49 -6.65 11.25
CA ILE A 169 3.88 -5.38 10.62
C ILE A 169 2.97 -4.20 11.01
N ARG A 170 1.72 -4.49 11.42
CA ARG A 170 0.71 -3.49 11.77
C ARG A 170 1.06 -2.70 13.02
N TYR A 171 1.76 -3.34 13.94
CA TYR A 171 1.94 -2.80 15.28
C TYR A 171 3.40 -2.56 15.67
N ASP A 172 4.37 -2.92 14.82
CA ASP A 172 5.78 -2.61 15.08
C ASP A 172 6.04 -1.08 15.09
N PRO A 173 6.39 -0.47 16.24
CA PRO A 173 6.48 1.00 16.33
C PRO A 173 7.60 1.59 15.45
N TRP A 174 8.70 0.87 15.29
CA TRP A 174 9.80 1.32 14.45
C TRP A 174 9.42 1.29 12.97
N LEU A 175 8.79 0.22 12.50
CA LEU A 175 8.36 0.10 11.11
C LEU A 175 7.29 1.15 10.77
N GLN A 176 6.34 1.38 11.68
CA GLN A 176 5.32 2.42 11.52
C GLN A 176 5.97 3.81 11.40
N ALA A 177 6.95 4.14 12.26
CA ALA A 177 7.66 5.40 12.17
C ALA A 177 8.53 5.51 10.91
N ALA A 178 9.25 4.44 10.53
CA ALA A 178 10.13 4.42 9.37
C ALA A 178 9.35 4.60 8.06
N THR A 179 8.21 3.94 7.93
CA THR A 179 7.33 4.04 6.75
C THR A 179 6.59 5.37 6.72
N LEU A 180 6.14 5.90 7.87
CA LEU A 180 5.57 7.24 7.93
C LEU A 180 6.60 8.31 7.53
N TRP A 181 7.84 8.19 8.02
CA TRP A 181 8.95 9.05 7.59
C TRP A 181 9.30 8.81 6.12
N LEU A 182 9.11 7.61 5.55
CA LEU A 182 9.34 7.39 4.13
C LEU A 182 8.38 8.20 3.26
N VAL A 183 7.11 8.31 3.66
CA VAL A 183 6.07 8.94 2.85
C VAL A 183 5.74 10.38 3.27
N SER A 184 6.46 10.97 4.22
CA SER A 184 6.21 12.33 4.77
C SER A 184 6.55 13.48 3.81
N ASP A 185 6.16 13.37 2.55
CA ASP A 185 6.36 14.34 1.47
C ASP A 185 5.06 14.59 0.72
N LYS A 186 5.00 15.66 -0.07
CA LYS A 186 3.88 15.97 -0.97
C LYS A 186 3.64 14.86 -2.01
N LYS A 187 4.69 14.10 -2.36
CA LYS A 187 4.63 12.95 -3.28
C LYS A 187 4.27 11.62 -2.60
N ALA A 188 3.58 11.63 -1.46
CA ALA A 188 3.28 10.43 -0.66
C ALA A 188 2.65 9.28 -1.48
N ILE A 189 1.74 9.60 -2.39
CA ILE A 189 1.10 8.62 -3.29
C ILE A 189 2.17 7.92 -4.15
N ASN A 190 2.97 8.69 -4.89
CA ASN A 190 4.03 8.16 -5.76
C ASN A 190 5.07 7.37 -4.96
N VAL A 191 5.42 7.80 -3.74
CA VAL A 191 6.34 7.02 -2.89
C VAL A 191 5.76 5.66 -2.53
N ASN A 192 4.47 5.57 -2.18
CA ASN A 192 3.81 4.28 -1.91
C ASN A 192 3.85 3.37 -3.15
N TRP A 193 3.50 3.89 -4.32
CA TRP A 193 3.53 3.12 -5.57
C TRP A 193 4.94 2.72 -6.01
N ALA A 194 5.91 3.62 -5.86
CA ALA A 194 7.32 3.36 -6.12
C ALA A 194 7.85 2.19 -5.30
N VAL A 195 7.50 2.14 -4.01
CA VAL A 195 7.89 1.02 -3.13
C VAL A 195 7.28 -0.30 -3.61
N LEU A 196 5.99 -0.31 -3.95
CA LEU A 196 5.30 -1.52 -4.42
C LEU A 196 5.92 -2.06 -5.71
N ASP A 197 6.20 -1.18 -6.68
CA ASP A 197 6.77 -1.55 -7.97
C ASP A 197 8.24 -1.97 -7.83
N PHE A 198 9.01 -1.24 -7.02
CA PHE A 198 10.39 -1.60 -6.73
C PHE A 198 10.50 -2.95 -6.00
N ALA A 199 9.59 -3.23 -5.07
CA ALA A 199 9.51 -4.49 -4.36
C ALA A 199 9.11 -5.67 -5.25
N ASN A 200 8.31 -5.41 -6.29
CA ASN A 200 7.93 -6.40 -7.30
C ASN A 200 9.08 -6.68 -8.28
N SER A 201 9.69 -5.63 -8.82
CA SER A 201 10.66 -5.75 -9.91
C SER A 201 12.08 -6.04 -9.42
N ILE A 202 12.53 -5.38 -8.35
CA ILE A 202 13.93 -5.38 -7.88
C ILE A 202 14.08 -6.09 -6.54
N CYS A 203 13.46 -5.58 -5.47
CA CYS A 203 13.56 -6.11 -4.11
C CYS A 203 12.58 -7.26 -3.86
N ARG A 204 12.64 -8.28 -4.72
CA ARG A 204 11.75 -9.46 -4.71
C ARG A 204 11.85 -10.24 -3.42
N SER A 205 10.76 -10.89 -3.02
CA SER A 205 10.72 -11.73 -1.80
C SER A 205 11.80 -12.82 -1.85
N LYS A 206 11.89 -13.53 -2.97
CA LYS A 206 12.93 -14.53 -3.26
C LYS A 206 13.85 -13.99 -4.36
N LYS A 207 15.16 -14.30 -4.26
CA LYS A 207 16.20 -13.93 -5.25
C LYS A 207 16.10 -12.45 -5.68
N PRO A 208 16.27 -11.48 -4.75
CA PRO A 208 16.24 -10.06 -5.10
C PRO A 208 17.33 -9.73 -6.12
N ARG A 209 17.04 -8.82 -7.06
CA ARG A 209 17.97 -8.42 -8.13
C ARG A 209 18.98 -7.38 -7.63
N CYS A 210 19.78 -7.76 -6.64
CA CYS A 210 20.71 -6.84 -5.96
C CYS A 210 21.82 -6.30 -6.87
N CYS A 211 22.20 -7.01 -7.94
CA CYS A 211 23.19 -6.57 -8.93
C CYS A 211 22.81 -5.26 -9.62
N ILE A 212 21.54 -5.10 -10.00
CA ILE A 212 21.00 -3.92 -10.69
C ILE A 212 20.27 -2.95 -9.74
N CYS A 213 20.31 -3.20 -8.43
CA CYS A 213 19.54 -2.45 -7.44
C CYS A 213 20.21 -1.10 -7.13
N ILE A 214 19.48 0.01 -7.37
CA ILE A 214 19.96 1.38 -7.08
C ILE A 214 20.25 1.67 -5.61
N LEU A 215 19.82 0.77 -4.71
CA LEU A 215 20.04 0.85 -3.26
C LEU A 215 21.25 0.03 -2.80
N ASN A 216 21.86 -0.79 -3.67
CA ASN A 216 22.86 -1.80 -3.33
C ASN A 216 23.94 -1.28 -2.35
N LYS A 217 24.66 -0.21 -2.73
CA LYS A 217 25.80 0.34 -1.96
C LYS A 217 25.45 0.73 -0.51
N SER A 218 24.19 1.11 -0.25
CA SER A 218 23.74 1.57 1.07
C SER A 218 22.76 0.63 1.77
N CYS A 219 22.45 -0.54 1.17
CA CYS A 219 21.48 -1.49 1.67
C CYS A 219 22.12 -2.44 2.72
N SER A 220 21.60 -2.44 3.94
CA SER A 220 22.11 -3.31 5.01
C SER A 220 22.04 -4.80 4.67
N TYR A 221 20.97 -5.25 3.99
CA TYR A 221 20.82 -6.64 3.55
C TYR A 221 21.94 -7.05 2.58
N ARG A 222 22.22 -6.22 1.56
CA ARG A 222 23.26 -6.56 0.57
C ARG A 222 24.66 -6.55 1.18
N LYS A 223 24.94 -5.63 2.10
CA LYS A 223 26.21 -5.62 2.84
C LYS A 223 26.44 -6.91 3.63
N ARG A 224 25.40 -7.48 4.23
CA ARG A 224 25.50 -8.77 4.93
C ARG A 224 25.68 -9.93 3.97
N THR A 225 24.89 -10.01 2.90
CA THR A 225 24.97 -11.17 1.97
C THR A 225 26.31 -11.26 1.24
N ILE A 226 26.99 -10.13 0.97
CA ILE A 226 28.35 -10.17 0.37
C ILE A 226 29.37 -10.79 1.34
N LEU A 227 29.20 -10.60 2.65
CA LEU A 227 30.10 -11.19 3.66
C LEU A 227 29.86 -12.70 3.87
N GLU A 228 28.73 -13.22 3.38
CA GLU A 228 28.29 -14.60 3.53
C GLU A 228 28.47 -15.43 2.24
N GLU A 229 28.86 -14.81 1.11
CA GLU A 229 29.21 -15.53 -0.12
C GLU A 229 30.60 -16.18 0.04
N PRO A 230 30.74 -17.51 -0.09
CA PRO A 230 32.05 -18.15 -0.05
C PRO A 230 32.92 -17.64 -1.21
N ILE A 231 34.20 -17.37 -0.90
CA ILE A 231 35.25 -17.00 -1.86
C ILE A 231 35.40 -18.11 -2.91
#